data_AF-A0A2N3C550-F1
#
_entry.id   AF-A0A2N3C550-F1
#
_cell.length_a   1.000
_cell.length_b   1.000
_cell.length_c   1.000
_cell.angle_alpha   90.00
_cell.angle_beta   90.00
_cell.angle_gamma   90.00
#
_symmetry.space_group_name_H-M   'P 1'
#
loop_
_entity.id
_entity.type
_entity.pdbx_description
1 polymer ?
#
loop_
_entity_poly.entity_id
_entity_poly.type
_entity_poly.pdbx_seq_one_letter_code
_entity_poly.pdbx_strand_id
1 'polypeptide(L)'
;MGYAATSISALEKRMGINRFSIYETFGGKKALFLQCLETYSQDMKAGNLALLRDPGGLDGIGKFLTRMVEGSPAARRRGCFMMNSLVEISGRDADVSRIADTHFRLVERSLRRAVDEARSRGEVASGVATAETARTLLALAHGALSLGRSEFGRPVARTAIQSALDRLASGQ
;
A
#
# COMPACT_ATOMS: atom_id res chain seq x y z
N MET A 1 0.74 17.63 -5.93
CA MET A 1 2.02 16.94 -5.67
C MET A 1 2.01 15.66 -6.48
N GLY A 2 3.14 15.30 -7.07
CA GLY A 2 3.25 14.22 -8.03
C GLY A 2 4.59 14.33 -8.75
N TYR A 3 4.98 13.29 -9.48
CA TYR A 3 6.24 13.29 -10.23
C TYR A 3 6.30 14.48 -11.20
N ALA A 4 5.29 14.67 -12.05
CA ALA A 4 5.26 15.73 -13.06
C ALA A 4 5.26 17.13 -12.43
N ALA A 5 4.51 17.31 -11.33
CA ALA A 5 4.37 18.59 -10.65
C ALA A 5 5.58 18.98 -9.76
N THR A 6 6.59 18.12 -9.61
CA THR A 6 7.76 18.38 -8.76
C THR A 6 8.98 18.74 -9.63
N SER A 7 9.44 19.99 -9.61
CA SER A 7 10.62 20.40 -10.38
C SER A 7 11.93 20.05 -9.67
N ILE A 8 13.05 19.98 -10.41
CA ILE A 8 14.39 19.85 -9.81
C ILE A 8 14.63 20.96 -8.78
N SER A 9 14.29 22.21 -9.09
CA SER A 9 14.47 23.32 -8.15
C SER A 9 13.63 23.19 -6.87
N ALA A 10 12.43 22.58 -6.98
CA ALA A 10 11.65 22.25 -5.79
C ALA A 10 12.34 21.17 -4.94
N LEU A 11 12.99 20.18 -5.57
CA LEU A 11 13.79 19.18 -4.89
C LEU A 11 15.02 19.80 -4.21
N GLU A 12 15.77 20.66 -4.92
CA GLU A 12 16.92 21.38 -4.37
C GLU A 12 16.54 22.10 -3.07
N LYS A 13 15.45 22.88 -3.12
CA LYS A 13 14.93 23.62 -1.96
C LYS A 13 14.47 22.72 -0.81
N ARG A 14 13.88 21.56 -1.11
CA ARG A 14 13.31 20.67 -0.09
C ARG A 14 14.33 19.71 0.52
N MET A 15 15.32 19.29 -0.25
CA MET A 15 16.37 18.36 0.17
C MET A 15 17.59 19.07 0.73
N GLY A 16 17.75 20.37 0.46
CA GLY A 16 18.91 21.14 0.93
C GLY A 16 20.20 20.81 0.18
N ILE A 17 20.09 20.22 -1.01
CA ILE A 17 21.21 19.87 -1.89
C ILE A 17 21.06 20.57 -3.24
N ASN A 18 22.17 20.78 -3.95
CA ASN A 18 22.11 21.41 -5.26
C ASN A 18 21.82 20.39 -6.38
N ARG A 19 21.49 20.91 -7.57
CA ARG A 19 21.22 20.11 -8.78
C ARG A 19 22.35 19.15 -9.11
N PHE A 20 23.60 19.59 -9.00
CA PHE A 20 24.76 18.77 -9.32
C PHE A 20 24.77 17.50 -8.45
N SER A 21 24.60 17.64 -7.13
CA SER A 21 24.46 16.50 -6.20
C SER A 21 23.28 15.60 -6.54
N ILE A 22 22.14 16.15 -6.97
CA ILE A 22 20.98 15.33 -7.38
C ILE A 22 21.33 14.44 -8.59
N TYR A 23 22.02 14.99 -9.59
CA TYR A 23 22.41 14.24 -10.78
C TYR A 23 23.54 13.26 -10.50
N GLU A 24 24.54 13.67 -9.72
CA GLU A 24 25.71 12.86 -9.39
C GLU A 24 25.34 11.67 -8.49
N THR A 25 24.56 11.90 -7.42
CA THR A 25 24.24 10.85 -6.45
C THR A 25 23.09 9.95 -6.92
N PHE A 26 22.05 10.52 -7.54
CA PHE A 26 20.84 9.77 -7.86
C PHE A 26 20.63 9.51 -9.35
N GLY A 27 21.42 10.11 -10.24
CA GLY A 27 21.18 10.02 -11.69
C GLY A 27 20.04 10.93 -12.18
N GLY A 28 19.65 11.93 -11.38
CA GLY A 28 18.64 12.92 -11.74
C GLY A 28 17.23 12.58 -11.24
N LYS A 29 16.24 13.40 -11.62
CA LYS A 29 14.87 13.36 -11.08
C LYS A 29 14.19 12.00 -11.25
N LYS A 30 14.27 11.39 -12.43
CA LYS A 30 13.60 10.11 -12.71
C LYS A 30 14.21 9.00 -11.84
N ALA A 31 15.53 8.88 -11.82
CA ALA A 31 16.20 7.83 -11.06
C ALA A 31 16.00 8.00 -9.54
N LEU A 32 16.06 9.24 -9.02
CA LEU A 32 15.65 9.54 -7.64
C LEU A 32 14.21 9.11 -7.36
N PHE A 33 13.28 9.42 -8.26
CA PHE A 33 11.87 9.07 -8.11
C PHE A 33 11.65 7.54 -8.06
N LEU A 34 12.32 6.78 -8.94
CA LEU A 34 12.25 5.32 -8.93
C LEU A 34 12.81 4.74 -7.61
N GLN A 35 13.93 5.27 -7.11
CA GLN A 35 14.47 4.88 -5.80
C GLN A 35 13.50 5.20 -4.66
N CYS A 36 12.77 6.32 -4.72
CA CYS A 36 11.73 6.62 -3.74
C CYS A 36 10.58 5.62 -3.78
N LEU A 37 10.18 5.12 -4.95
CA LEU A 37 9.13 4.09 -5.06
C LEU A 37 9.59 2.75 -4.47
N GLU A 38 10.83 2.36 -4.75
CA GLU A 38 11.42 1.15 -4.17
C GLU A 38 11.55 1.26 -2.65
N THR A 39 12.05 2.39 -2.16
CA THR A 39 12.15 2.69 -0.72
C THR A 39 10.78 2.64 -0.05
N TYR A 40 9.78 3.28 -0.65
CA TYR A 40 8.40 3.21 -0.16
C TYR A 40 7.89 1.77 -0.05
N SER A 41 8.21 0.92 -1.04
CA SER A 41 7.83 -0.50 -0.99
C SER A 41 8.55 -1.24 0.15
N GLN A 42 9.82 -0.94 0.42
CA GLN A 42 10.55 -1.54 1.54
C GLN A 42 10.00 -1.09 2.90
N ASP A 43 9.68 0.20 3.04
CA ASP A 43 9.05 0.74 4.25
C ASP A 43 7.69 0.10 4.51
N MET A 44 6.88 -0.08 3.47
CA MET A 44 5.61 -0.81 3.56
C MET A 44 5.81 -2.25 4.02
N LYS A 45 6.87 -2.93 3.55
CA LYS A 45 7.23 -4.30 3.95
C LYS A 45 7.69 -4.39 5.40
N ALA A 46 8.47 -3.42 5.87
CA ALA A 46 9.02 -3.37 7.22
C ALA A 46 7.97 -2.94 8.26
N GLY A 47 7.05 -2.06 7.89
CA GLY A 47 5.99 -1.56 8.75
C GLY A 47 4.67 -2.31 8.57
N ASN A 48 3.82 -1.84 7.66
CA ASN A 48 2.42 -2.29 7.57
C ASN A 48 2.29 -3.79 7.27
N LEU A 49 3.12 -4.36 6.39
CA LEU A 49 3.06 -5.80 6.09
C LEU A 49 3.66 -6.67 7.21
N ALA A 50 4.36 -6.10 8.20
CA ALA A 50 4.82 -6.87 9.34
C ALA A 50 3.66 -7.34 10.22
N LEU A 51 2.55 -6.57 10.27
CA LEU A 51 1.31 -6.92 10.98
C LEU A 51 0.70 -8.24 10.48
N LEU A 52 0.93 -8.58 9.21
CA LEU A 52 0.47 -9.83 8.59
C LEU A 52 1.29 -11.06 9.02
N ARG A 53 2.41 -10.86 9.73
CA ARG A 53 3.25 -11.93 10.29
C ARG A 53 3.20 -11.98 11.80
N ASP A 54 3.10 -10.81 12.44
CA ASP A 54 3.01 -10.66 13.88
C ASP A 54 2.12 -9.43 14.16
N PRO A 55 0.90 -9.63 14.70
CA PRO A 55 0.36 -10.87 15.28
C PRO A 55 -0.03 -11.97 14.27
N GLY A 56 -0.14 -11.64 12.98
CA GLY A 56 -0.55 -12.60 11.94
C GLY A 56 -2.03 -13.01 12.06
N GLY A 57 -2.43 -14.04 11.33
CA GLY A 57 -3.82 -14.51 11.30
C GLY A 57 -4.85 -13.43 10.92
N LEU A 58 -6.09 -13.59 11.36
CA LEU A 58 -7.21 -12.67 11.09
C LEU A 58 -7.03 -11.32 11.79
N ASP A 59 -6.45 -11.30 13.00
CA ASP A 59 -6.14 -10.06 13.73
C ASP A 59 -5.09 -9.21 13.00
N GLY A 60 -4.03 -9.84 12.49
CA GLY A 60 -3.00 -9.18 11.68
C GLY A 60 -3.56 -8.57 10.40
N ILE A 61 -4.48 -9.29 9.73
CA ILE A 61 -5.22 -8.77 8.55
C ILE A 61 -6.06 -7.55 8.95
N GLY A 62 -6.83 -7.65 10.04
CA GLY A 62 -7.67 -6.55 10.53
C GLY A 62 -6.86 -5.30 10.88
N LYS A 63 -5.73 -5.47 11.57
CA LYS A 63 -4.80 -4.38 11.91
C LYS A 63 -4.17 -3.75 10.66
N PHE A 64 -3.75 -4.56 9.69
CA PHE A 64 -3.23 -4.08 8.42
C PHE A 64 -4.27 -3.22 7.67
N LEU A 65 -5.50 -3.71 7.53
CA LEU A 65 -6.57 -2.98 6.84
C LEU A 65 -6.98 -1.70 7.58
N THR A 66 -7.11 -1.76 8.90
CA THR A 66 -7.42 -0.58 9.72
C THR A 66 -6.35 0.50 9.57
N ARG A 67 -5.07 0.09 9.52
CA ARG A 67 -3.95 1.01 9.32
C ARG A 67 -4.01 1.77 8.00
N MET A 68 -4.66 1.22 6.97
CA MET A 68 -4.89 1.90 5.68
C MET A 68 -5.82 3.11 5.81
N VAL A 69 -6.75 3.08 6.76
CA VAL A 69 -7.72 4.17 6.99
C VAL A 69 -7.23 5.13 8.07
N GLU A 70 -6.54 4.62 9.09
CA GLU A 70 -6.23 5.34 10.34
C GLU A 70 -4.81 5.94 10.37
N GLY A 71 -4.24 6.24 9.20
CA GLY A 71 -3.00 7.01 9.11
C GLY A 71 -3.11 8.40 9.75
N SER A 72 -1.96 9.01 10.03
CA SER A 72 -1.91 10.42 10.46
C SER A 72 -2.65 11.32 9.45
N PRO A 73 -3.19 12.49 9.87
CA PRO A 73 -3.85 13.40 8.93
C PRO A 73 -3.01 13.72 7.69
N ALA A 74 -1.69 13.85 7.86
CA ALA A 74 -0.76 14.05 6.75
C ALA A 74 -0.66 12.81 5.84
N ALA A 75 -0.56 11.60 6.41
CA ALA A 75 -0.55 10.36 5.65
C ALA A 75 -1.85 10.16 4.88
N ARG A 76 -3.01 10.40 5.51
CA ARG A 76 -4.33 10.32 4.87
C ARG A 76 -4.45 11.27 3.69
N ARG A 77 -4.02 12.54 3.82
CA ARG A 77 -4.06 13.48 2.69
C ARG A 77 -3.21 13.01 1.51
N ARG A 78 -2.05 12.40 1.78
CA ARG A 78 -1.09 11.92 0.77
C ARG A 78 -1.52 10.61 0.10
N GLY A 79 -2.19 9.72 0.81
CA GLY A 79 -2.60 8.41 0.28
C GLY A 79 -1.41 7.49 0.00
N CYS A 80 -1.61 6.52 -0.90
CA CYS A 80 -0.56 5.58 -1.31
C CYS A 80 0.33 6.16 -2.40
N PHE A 81 1.62 6.31 -2.12
CA PHE A 81 2.58 6.87 -3.06
C PHE A 81 2.73 6.02 -4.33
N MET A 82 2.73 4.69 -4.19
CA MET A 82 2.77 3.75 -5.32
C MET A 82 1.54 3.92 -6.25
N MET A 83 0.33 3.91 -5.68
CA MET A 83 -0.91 4.07 -6.46
C MET A 83 -1.00 5.44 -7.15
N ASN A 84 -0.66 6.52 -6.43
CA ASN A 84 -0.67 7.86 -7.03
C ASN A 84 0.29 7.93 -8.22
N SER A 85 1.48 7.33 -8.10
CA SER A 85 2.48 7.30 -9.16
C SER A 85 2.03 6.45 -10.36
N LEU A 86 1.37 5.33 -10.09
CA LEU A 86 0.78 4.50 -11.13
C LEU A 86 -0.29 5.28 -11.92
N VAL A 87 -1.21 5.95 -11.22
CA VAL A 87 -2.26 6.77 -11.87
C VAL A 87 -1.66 7.93 -12.66
N GLU A 88 -0.58 8.53 -12.16
CA GLU A 88 0.05 9.69 -12.81
C GLU A 88 0.82 9.31 -14.09
N ILE A 89 1.65 8.25 -14.06
CA ILE A 89 2.63 8.01 -15.14
C ILE A 89 2.77 6.57 -15.66
N SER A 90 2.03 5.58 -15.14
CA SER A 90 2.20 4.16 -15.54
C SER A 90 2.09 3.90 -17.04
N GLY A 91 1.12 4.53 -17.72
CA GLY A 91 0.94 4.39 -19.17
C GLY A 91 2.04 5.04 -20.03
N ARG A 92 3.03 5.67 -19.40
CA ARG A 92 4.13 6.39 -20.06
C ARG A 92 5.51 5.96 -19.57
N ASP A 93 5.60 5.16 -18.51
CA ASP A 93 6.86 4.74 -17.89
C ASP A 93 6.83 3.27 -17.45
N ALA A 94 7.59 2.43 -18.17
CA ALA A 94 7.65 0.99 -17.91
C ALA A 94 8.32 0.64 -16.57
N ASP A 95 9.23 1.49 -16.07
CA ASP A 95 9.93 1.24 -14.81
C ASP A 95 8.98 1.38 -13.63
N VAL A 96 8.12 2.40 -13.66
CA VAL A 96 7.08 2.60 -12.63
C VAL A 96 6.10 1.44 -12.63
N SER A 97 5.64 1.01 -13.81
CA SER A 97 4.72 -0.12 -13.93
C SER A 97 5.34 -1.40 -13.35
N ARG A 98 6.62 -1.67 -13.66
CA ARG A 98 7.36 -2.83 -13.13
C ARG A 98 7.51 -2.78 -11.59
N ILE A 99 7.85 -1.62 -11.03
CA ILE A 99 8.00 -1.45 -9.58
C ILE A 99 6.65 -1.63 -8.88
N ALA A 100 5.59 -1.05 -9.42
CA ALA A 100 4.24 -1.18 -8.88
C ALA A 100 3.75 -2.63 -8.91
N ASP A 101 3.94 -3.32 -10.03
CA ASP A 101 3.65 -4.75 -10.18
C ASP A 101 4.37 -5.60 -9.13
N THR A 102 5.66 -5.32 -8.92
CA THR A 102 6.48 -6.01 -7.91
C THR A 102 5.93 -5.76 -6.50
N HIS A 103 5.54 -4.51 -6.22
CA HIS A 103 4.94 -4.11 -4.95
C HIS A 103 3.58 -4.80 -4.72
N PHE A 104 2.65 -4.78 -5.68
CA PHE A 104 1.34 -5.39 -5.50
C PHE A 104 1.43 -6.91 -5.36
N ARG A 105 2.32 -7.56 -6.11
CA ARG A 105 2.60 -9.00 -5.91
C ARG A 105 3.16 -9.30 -4.52
N LEU A 106 3.98 -8.40 -3.95
CA LEU A 106 4.47 -8.54 -2.58
C LEU A 106 3.32 -8.44 -1.55
N VAL A 107 2.43 -7.46 -1.71
CA VAL A 107 1.28 -7.27 -0.81
C VAL A 107 0.31 -8.45 -0.92
N GLU A 108 -0.07 -8.86 -2.15
CA GLU A 108 -0.94 -10.01 -2.40
C GLU A 108 -0.40 -11.29 -1.74
N ARG A 109 0.89 -11.60 -1.94
CA ARG A 109 1.51 -12.78 -1.31
C ARG A 109 1.50 -12.71 0.22
N SER A 110 1.71 -11.52 0.78
CA SER A 110 1.70 -11.32 2.23
C SER A 110 0.31 -11.52 2.81
N LEU A 111 -0.73 -11.00 2.14
CA LEU A 111 -2.12 -11.21 2.50
C LEU A 111 -2.53 -12.67 2.37
N ARG A 112 -2.19 -13.32 1.25
CA ARG A 112 -2.47 -14.75 1.05
C ARG A 112 -1.88 -15.60 2.17
N ARG A 113 -0.60 -15.37 2.51
CA ARG A 113 0.05 -16.07 3.62
C ARG A 113 -0.72 -15.87 4.93
N ALA A 114 -1.12 -14.65 5.25
CA ALA A 114 -1.87 -14.37 6.47
C ALA A 114 -3.24 -15.06 6.49
N VAL A 115 -3.93 -15.13 5.34
CA VAL A 115 -5.21 -15.85 5.22
C VAL A 115 -5.01 -17.35 5.36
N ASP A 116 -3.97 -17.92 4.73
CA ASP A 116 -3.63 -19.34 4.86
C ASP A 116 -3.31 -19.70 6.33
N GLU A 117 -2.57 -18.84 7.02
CA GLU A 117 -2.25 -18.96 8.44
C GLU A 117 -3.52 -18.88 9.31
N ALA A 118 -4.38 -17.88 9.10
CA ALA A 118 -5.63 -17.72 9.83
C ALA A 118 -6.55 -18.94 9.65
N ARG A 119 -6.62 -19.49 8.43
CA ARG A 119 -7.38 -20.72 8.14
C ARG A 119 -6.80 -21.94 8.87
N SER A 120 -5.47 -22.07 8.92
CA SER A 120 -4.82 -23.17 9.67
C SER A 120 -5.07 -23.12 11.18
N ARG A 121 -5.37 -21.92 11.71
CA ARG A 121 -5.75 -21.68 13.12
C ARG A 121 -7.25 -21.83 13.39
N GLY A 122 -8.06 -22.05 12.35
CA GLY A 122 -9.52 -22.10 12.46
C GLY A 122 -10.19 -20.73 12.65
N GLU A 123 -9.45 -19.63 12.44
CA GLU A 123 -9.98 -18.25 12.51
C GLU A 123 -10.75 -17.86 11.24
N VAL A 124 -10.46 -18.54 10.12
CA VAL A 124 -11.11 -18.36 8.82
C VAL A 124 -11.77 -19.67 8.42
N ALA A 125 -12.99 -19.58 7.89
CA ALA A 125 -13.75 -20.75 7.46
C ALA A 125 -12.97 -21.61 6.44
N SER A 126 -13.06 -22.93 6.57
CA SER A 126 -12.26 -23.88 5.78
C SER A 126 -12.53 -23.81 4.27
N GLY A 127 -13.74 -23.43 3.86
CA GLY A 127 -14.15 -23.26 2.46
C GLY A 127 -13.63 -22.00 1.78
N VAL A 128 -12.95 -21.10 2.48
CA VAL A 128 -12.45 -19.84 1.91
C VAL A 128 -11.33 -20.11 0.90
N ALA A 129 -11.50 -19.55 -0.30
CA ALA A 129 -10.52 -19.58 -1.37
C ALA A 129 -9.44 -18.51 -1.13
N THR A 130 -8.31 -18.92 -0.55
CA THR A 130 -7.33 -17.98 0.05
C THR A 130 -6.64 -17.08 -0.97
N ALA A 131 -6.47 -17.52 -2.21
CA ALA A 131 -5.86 -16.73 -3.27
C ALA A 131 -6.81 -15.61 -3.75
N GLU A 132 -8.08 -15.93 -3.99
CA GLU A 132 -9.13 -14.99 -4.37
C GLU A 132 -9.36 -13.97 -3.25
N THR A 133 -9.44 -14.44 -2.01
CA THR A 133 -9.55 -13.59 -0.83
C THR A 133 -8.39 -12.61 -0.74
N ALA A 134 -7.14 -13.05 -0.93
CA ALA A 134 -5.99 -12.15 -0.86
C ALA A 134 -6.07 -11.00 -1.88
N ARG A 135 -6.55 -11.27 -3.10
CA ARG A 135 -6.76 -10.25 -4.13
C ARG A 135 -7.89 -9.30 -3.77
N THR A 136 -8.98 -9.81 -3.22
CA THR A 136 -10.08 -8.98 -2.70
C THR A 136 -9.61 -8.08 -1.57
N LEU A 137 -8.82 -8.60 -0.63
CA LEU A 137 -8.25 -7.83 0.46
C LEU A 137 -7.24 -6.77 -0.03
N LEU A 138 -6.46 -7.07 -1.06
CA LEU A 138 -5.57 -6.10 -1.72
C LEU A 138 -6.39 -4.94 -2.31
N ALA A 139 -7.45 -5.25 -3.06
CA ALA A 139 -8.35 -4.26 -3.63
C ALA A 139 -9.02 -3.41 -2.53
N LEU A 140 -9.50 -4.06 -1.46
CA LEU A 140 -10.09 -3.39 -0.31
C LEU A 140 -9.09 -2.46 0.39
N ALA A 141 -7.83 -2.87 0.58
CA ALA A 141 -6.79 -2.05 1.20
C ALA A 141 -6.55 -0.76 0.40
N HIS A 142 -6.49 -0.83 -0.92
CA HIS A 142 -6.35 0.34 -1.79
C HIS A 142 -7.61 1.21 -1.85
N GLY A 143 -8.80 0.59 -1.83
CA GLY A 143 -10.06 1.31 -1.68
C GLY A 143 -10.13 2.07 -0.35
N ALA A 144 -9.72 1.43 0.74
CA ALA A 144 -9.67 2.00 2.08
C ALA A 144 -8.71 3.20 2.18
N LEU A 145 -7.52 3.10 1.59
CA LEU A 145 -6.58 4.23 1.45
C LEU A 145 -7.19 5.42 0.73
N SER A 146 -7.99 5.16 -0.32
CA SER A 146 -8.61 6.20 -1.14
C SER A 146 -9.79 6.86 -0.43
N LEU A 147 -10.66 6.05 0.18
CA LEU A 147 -11.80 6.51 0.96
C LEU A 147 -11.39 7.22 2.26
N GLY A 148 -10.29 6.80 2.89
CA GLY A 148 -9.75 7.41 4.11
C GLY A 148 -9.33 8.88 3.96
N ARG A 149 -9.27 9.39 2.72
CA ARG A 149 -8.96 10.77 2.38
C ARG A 149 -10.12 11.73 2.62
N SER A 150 -11.36 11.25 2.64
CA SER A 150 -12.56 12.07 2.86
C SER A 150 -13.21 11.76 4.20
N GLU A 151 -14.05 12.67 4.69
CA GLU A 151 -14.77 12.47 5.95
C GLU A 151 -15.84 11.39 5.83
N PHE A 152 -16.60 11.45 4.74
CA PHE A 152 -17.62 10.46 4.41
C PHE A 152 -17.02 9.08 4.13
N GLY A 153 -15.87 9.00 3.45
CA GLY A 153 -15.26 7.73 3.07
C GLY A 153 -14.69 6.94 4.23
N ARG A 154 -14.32 7.59 5.35
CA ARG A 154 -13.76 6.91 6.53
C ARG A 154 -14.74 5.88 7.14
N PRO A 155 -15.98 6.25 7.51
CA PRO A 155 -16.99 5.27 7.91
C PRO A 155 -17.22 4.17 6.88
N VAL A 156 -17.30 4.52 5.59
CA VAL A 156 -17.52 3.54 4.50
C VAL A 156 -16.40 2.49 4.48
N ALA A 157 -15.14 2.93 4.54
CA ALA A 157 -13.99 2.02 4.55
C ALA A 157 -13.98 1.13 5.80
N ARG A 158 -14.29 1.69 6.98
CA ARG A 158 -14.37 0.91 8.24
C ARG A 158 -15.44 -0.17 8.16
N THR A 159 -16.63 0.16 7.68
CA THR A 159 -17.71 -0.80 7.50
C THR A 159 -17.32 -1.90 6.51
N ALA A 160 -16.72 -1.53 5.36
CA ALA A 160 -16.28 -2.51 4.38
C ALA A 160 -15.19 -3.45 4.92
N ILE A 161 -14.25 -2.93 5.73
CA ILE A 161 -13.23 -3.74 6.41
C ILE A 161 -13.88 -4.70 7.40
N GLN A 162 -14.76 -4.21 8.26
CA GLN A 162 -15.42 -5.06 9.26
C GLN A 162 -16.23 -6.17 8.59
N SER A 163 -17.05 -5.83 7.58
CA SER A 163 -17.84 -6.82 6.83
C SER A 163 -16.96 -7.86 6.12
N ALA A 164 -15.78 -7.47 5.62
CA ALA A 164 -14.85 -8.42 5.02
C ALA A 164 -14.28 -9.39 6.06
N LEU A 165 -13.90 -8.89 7.25
CA LEU A 165 -13.39 -9.74 8.34
C LEU A 165 -14.46 -10.71 8.86
N ASP A 166 -15.69 -10.26 9.03
CA ASP A 166 -16.82 -11.09 9.49
C ASP A 166 -17.13 -12.22 8.50
N ARG A 167 -17.06 -11.93 7.19
CA ARG A 167 -17.21 -12.93 6.12
C ARG A 167 -16.11 -13.96 6.12
N LEU A 168 -14.88 -13.57 6.42
CA LEU A 168 -13.77 -14.52 6.52
C LEU A 168 -13.95 -15.48 7.71
N ALA A 169 -14.43 -14.96 8.85
CA ALA A 169 -14.73 -15.79 10.01
C ALA A 169 -15.93 -16.73 9.78
N SER A 170 -16.98 -16.26 9.08
CA SER A 170 -18.23 -17.01 8.87
C SER A 170 -18.28 -17.87 7.60
N GLY A 171 -17.44 -17.61 6.61
CA GLY A 171 -17.42 -18.31 5.31
C GLY A 171 -18.50 -17.89 4.31
N GLN A 172 -19.08 -16.69 4.46
CA GLN A 172 -20.19 -16.16 3.63
C GLN A 172 -19.79 -15.16 2.54
#